data_AF-A0A1S3QCM7-F1
#
_entry.id   AF-A0A1S3QCM7-F1
#
_cell.length_a   1.000
_cell.length_b   1.000
_cell.length_c   1.000
_cell.angle_alpha   90.00
_cell.angle_beta   90.00
_cell.angle_gamma   90.00
#
_symmetry.space_group_name_H-M   'P 1'
#
loop_
_entity.id
_entity.type
_entity.pdbx_description
1 polymer ?
#
loop_
_entity_poly.entity_id
_entity_poly.type
_entity_poly.pdbx_seq_one_letter_code
_entity_poly.pdbx_strand_id
1 'polypeptide(L)'
;MSILLLVLLVPMMVQSSLHPVDCDEVYRSGSGQNGVYTIYPAGPTSPVQVFCDMGLESAYLRKWTLIQSRQDGSVNIHRKWDQYKSGFGSAAGEYCLGLETMHLLTMKGTYELRVDMEDFEGNKVYAQYSSFSVGPEAEGYLLTLGSFKDGGAGDSLVYHNGQKFSTLDKDQDLDAANCAHPGKATVPKAEIREKLAKMYKTTPDVVFVFGFRTQFGGGKTTGFAMVYDSLDYAKKNEPKHRLARHGLYEKKKSSRKQRKERKNRMKKVRGTKKASVGAAGKK
;
A
#
# COMPACT_ATOMS: atom_id res chain seq x y z
N MET A 1 63.73 31.98 -30.29
CA MET A 1 62.50 32.64 -29.83
C MET A 1 61.46 31.55 -29.62
N SER A 2 61.24 31.14 -28.36
CA SER A 2 60.27 30.09 -28.02
C SER A 2 58.89 30.74 -27.86
N ILE A 3 57.96 30.42 -28.76
CA ILE A 3 56.58 30.89 -28.67
C ILE A 3 55.87 30.00 -27.64
N LEU A 4 55.66 30.56 -26.45
CA LEU A 4 54.87 29.93 -25.40
C LEU A 4 53.39 30.01 -25.82
N LEU A 5 52.88 28.93 -26.42
CA LEU A 5 51.48 28.83 -26.82
C LEU A 5 50.62 28.57 -25.58
N LEU A 6 50.11 29.64 -24.99
CA LEU A 6 49.25 29.61 -23.81
C LEU A 6 47.85 29.15 -24.26
N VAL A 7 47.64 27.82 -24.27
CA VAL A 7 46.33 27.22 -24.52
C VAL A 7 45.45 27.52 -23.32
N LEU A 8 44.69 28.61 -23.40
CA LEU A 8 43.55 28.84 -22.51
C LEU A 8 42.52 27.77 -22.83
N LEU A 9 42.51 26.70 -22.04
CA LEU A 9 41.36 25.80 -21.91
C LEU A 9 40.20 26.65 -21.39
N VAL A 10 39.44 27.24 -22.31
CA VAL A 10 38.10 27.75 -21.99
C VAL A 10 37.35 26.53 -21.47
N PRO A 11 36.89 26.50 -20.20
CA PRO A 11 36.07 25.40 -19.74
C PRO A 11 34.86 25.36 -20.68
N MET A 12 34.70 24.25 -21.42
CA MET A 12 33.49 24.00 -22.18
C MET A 12 32.34 24.32 -21.24
N MET A 13 31.53 25.32 -21.60
CA MET A 13 30.32 25.63 -20.86
C MET A 13 29.55 24.32 -20.74
N VAL A 14 29.54 23.74 -19.55
CA VAL A 14 28.72 22.59 -19.22
C VAL A 14 27.33 23.04 -19.60
N GLN A 15 26.75 22.36 -20.60
CA GLN A 15 25.46 22.70 -21.15
C GLN A 15 24.44 22.52 -20.03
N SER A 16 24.18 23.59 -19.27
CA SER A 16 23.19 23.61 -18.23
C SER A 16 21.87 23.28 -18.90
N SER A 17 21.27 22.15 -18.53
CA SER A 17 19.91 21.83 -18.94
C SER A 17 19.03 22.98 -18.45
N LEU A 18 18.59 23.86 -19.37
CA LEU A 18 17.76 25.01 -19.01
C LEU A 18 16.47 24.58 -18.29
N HIS A 19 16.09 23.31 -18.46
CA HIS A 19 14.90 22.70 -17.90
C HIS A 19 15.25 21.29 -17.37
N PRO A 20 15.84 21.17 -16.17
CA PRO A 20 16.21 19.87 -15.62
C PRO A 20 14.95 19.02 -15.39
N VAL A 21 14.98 17.74 -15.77
CA VAL A 21 13.81 16.85 -15.60
C VAL A 21 13.74 16.23 -14.21
N ASP A 22 14.87 16.11 -13.52
CA ASP A 22 14.99 15.52 -12.19
C ASP A 22 16.18 16.10 -11.40
N CYS A 23 16.37 15.62 -10.17
CA CYS A 23 17.45 16.07 -9.29
C CYS A 23 18.86 15.67 -9.76
N ASP A 24 19.04 14.61 -10.57
CA ASP A 24 20.36 14.28 -11.13
C ASP A 24 20.77 15.33 -12.19
N GLU A 25 19.83 15.82 -12.99
CA GLU A 25 20.09 16.93 -13.92
C GLU A 25 20.27 18.28 -13.22
N VAL A 26 19.52 18.55 -12.14
CA VAL A 26 19.77 19.71 -11.26
C VAL A 26 21.21 19.68 -10.75
N TYR A 27 21.67 18.50 -10.29
CA TYR A 27 23.03 18.31 -9.82
C TYR A 27 24.07 18.55 -10.94
N ARG A 28 23.87 17.95 -12.11
CA ARG A 28 24.76 18.15 -13.29
C ARG A 28 24.82 19.61 -13.74
N SER A 29 23.76 20.37 -13.49
CA SER A 29 23.69 21.81 -13.80
C SER A 29 24.47 22.68 -12.79
N GLY A 30 25.11 22.07 -11.78
CA GLY A 30 25.98 22.74 -10.81
C GLY A 30 25.36 22.98 -9.43
N SER A 31 24.15 22.48 -9.18
CA SER A 31 23.46 22.65 -7.88
C SER A 31 23.68 21.42 -6.98
N GLY A 32 24.54 21.55 -5.96
CA GLY A 32 24.92 20.45 -5.07
C GLY A 32 24.30 20.47 -3.66
N GLN A 33 23.35 21.36 -3.37
CA GLN A 33 22.79 21.53 -2.02
C GLN A 33 21.41 20.89 -1.89
N ASN A 34 21.09 20.37 -0.71
CA ASN A 34 19.72 19.92 -0.40
C ASN A 34 18.76 21.10 -0.43
N GLY A 35 17.57 20.91 -1.00
CA GLY A 35 16.58 21.97 -1.05
C GLY A 35 15.49 21.75 -2.07
N VAL A 36 14.60 22.74 -2.18
CA VAL A 36 13.52 22.73 -3.16
C VAL A 36 14.02 23.33 -4.48
N TYR A 37 13.87 22.58 -5.56
CA TYR A 37 14.23 22.97 -6.92
C TYR A 37 13.02 22.85 -7.84
N THR A 38 13.10 23.49 -9.00
CA THR A 38 12.08 23.39 -10.06
C THR A 38 12.58 22.46 -11.15
N ILE A 39 11.77 21.46 -11.49
CA ILE A 39 12.02 20.50 -12.58
C ILE A 39 10.91 20.57 -13.64
N TYR A 40 11.17 20.04 -14.82
CA TYR A 40 10.31 20.16 -16.00
C TYR A 40 10.02 18.80 -16.67
N PRO A 41 9.42 17.83 -15.94
CA PRO A 41 9.19 16.48 -16.44
C PRO A 41 8.21 16.43 -17.62
N ALA A 42 7.25 17.35 -17.72
CA ALA A 42 6.35 17.49 -18.88
C ALA A 42 6.89 18.41 -19.99
N GLY A 43 8.02 19.08 -19.76
CA GLY A 43 8.62 20.06 -20.67
C GLY A 43 8.63 21.49 -20.12
N PRO A 44 9.18 22.45 -20.87
CA PRO A 44 9.52 23.80 -20.40
C PRO A 44 8.38 24.63 -19.79
N THR A 45 7.13 24.36 -20.20
CA THR A 45 5.94 25.12 -19.77
C THR A 45 5.25 24.52 -18.55
N SER A 46 5.77 23.44 -17.99
CA SER A 46 5.12 22.68 -16.92
C SER A 46 6.09 22.44 -15.76
N PRO A 47 6.43 23.52 -15.01
CA PRO A 47 7.32 23.44 -13.87
C PRO A 47 6.67 22.69 -12.70
N VAL A 48 7.46 21.88 -12.00
CA VAL A 48 7.09 21.19 -10.76
C VAL A 48 8.16 21.41 -9.71
N GLN A 49 7.76 21.74 -8.48
CA GLN A 49 8.69 21.87 -7.36
C GLN A 49 8.92 20.52 -6.69
N VAL A 50 10.19 20.16 -6.49
CA VAL A 50 10.63 18.93 -5.82
C VAL A 50 11.70 19.23 -4.81
N PHE A 51 11.78 18.42 -3.76
CA PHE A 51 12.93 18.43 -2.88
C PHE A 51 14.01 17.52 -3.46
N CYS A 52 15.20 18.07 -3.67
CA CYS A 52 16.38 17.30 -4.03
C CYS A 52 17.22 17.01 -2.79
N ASP A 53 17.38 15.73 -2.47
CA ASP A 53 18.35 15.28 -1.50
C ASP A 53 19.67 14.97 -2.21
N MET A 54 20.58 15.94 -2.12
CA MET A 54 21.93 15.97 -2.69
C MET A 54 23.01 15.60 -1.66
N GLY A 55 22.63 14.95 -0.55
CA GLY A 55 23.52 14.67 0.57
C GLY A 55 24.68 13.73 0.22
N LEU A 56 25.70 13.72 1.08
CA LEU A 56 26.81 12.76 1.01
C LEU A 56 26.57 11.65 2.05
N GLU A 57 26.36 10.42 1.59
CA GLU A 57 26.29 9.25 2.46
C GLU A 57 27.43 8.30 2.11
N SER A 58 28.33 8.03 3.07
CA SER A 58 29.37 7.00 2.97
C SER A 58 30.14 7.02 1.63
N ALA A 59 30.73 8.18 1.28
CA ALA A 59 31.50 8.42 0.06
C ALA A 59 30.74 8.41 -1.29
N TYR A 60 29.41 8.26 -1.28
CA TYR A 60 28.57 8.39 -2.48
C TYR A 60 27.63 9.60 -2.37
N LEU A 61 27.51 10.34 -3.48
CA LEU A 61 26.55 11.43 -3.61
C LEU A 61 25.15 10.87 -3.84
N ARG A 62 24.23 11.25 -2.96
CA ARG A 62 22.78 11.09 -3.15
C ARG A 62 22.32 12.17 -4.14
N LYS A 63 21.40 11.82 -5.04
CA LYS A 63 20.80 12.76 -6.01
C LYS A 63 19.30 12.48 -6.15
N TRP A 64 18.64 12.33 -5.01
CA TRP A 64 17.28 11.82 -4.97
C TRP A 64 16.27 12.92 -5.25
N THR A 65 15.33 12.62 -6.13
CA THR A 65 14.09 13.38 -6.24
C THR A 65 13.09 12.81 -5.25
N LEU A 66 12.74 13.57 -4.21
CA LEU A 66 11.71 13.12 -3.28
C LEU A 66 10.34 13.14 -3.98
N ILE A 67 9.61 12.03 -3.86
CA ILE A 67 8.28 11.88 -4.48
C ILE A 67 7.16 11.88 -3.43
N GLN A 68 7.50 11.61 -2.18
CA GLN A 68 6.62 11.64 -1.02
C GLN A 68 7.45 11.95 0.23
N SER A 69 6.92 12.78 1.13
CA SER A 69 7.50 12.99 2.46
C SER A 69 6.43 13.07 3.54
N ARG A 70 6.69 12.45 4.70
CA ARG A 70 5.87 12.51 5.93
C ARG A 70 6.78 12.77 7.12
N GLN A 71 6.39 13.68 8.00
CA GLN A 71 7.19 14.17 9.13
C GLN A 71 6.32 14.44 10.36
N ASP A 72 5.25 15.24 10.22
CA ASP A 72 4.50 15.81 11.35
C ASP A 72 2.97 15.62 11.25
N GLY A 73 2.48 15.10 10.12
CA GLY A 73 1.05 14.93 9.88
C GLY A 73 0.28 16.21 9.53
N SER A 74 0.97 17.32 9.24
CA SER A 74 0.36 18.59 8.84
C SER A 74 -0.44 18.49 7.54
N VAL A 75 -0.10 17.54 6.65
CA VAL A 75 -0.77 17.34 5.37
C VAL A 75 -1.70 16.13 5.41
N ASN A 76 -3.00 16.38 5.21
CA ASN A 76 -4.00 15.34 5.08
C ASN A 76 -3.76 14.50 3.82
N ILE A 77 -3.61 13.18 3.98
CA ILE A 77 -3.42 12.20 2.90
C ILE A 77 -4.71 11.52 2.42
N HIS A 78 -5.84 11.66 3.12
CA HIS A 78 -7.14 11.17 2.66
C HIS A 78 -7.69 12.09 1.56
N ARG A 79 -7.17 11.89 0.35
CA ARG A 79 -7.40 12.73 -0.83
C ARG A 79 -8.09 11.96 -1.95
N LYS A 80 -8.76 12.73 -2.82
CA LYS A 80 -9.45 12.22 -4.01
C LYS A 80 -8.48 11.91 -5.15
N TRP A 81 -8.97 11.20 -6.17
CA TRP A 81 -8.18 10.81 -7.36
C TRP A 81 -7.43 12.00 -7.97
N ASP A 82 -8.14 13.08 -8.27
CA ASP A 82 -7.55 14.24 -8.95
C ASP A 82 -6.39 14.87 -8.16
N GLN A 83 -6.47 14.83 -6.82
CA GLN A 83 -5.42 15.37 -5.95
C GLN A 83 -4.19 14.45 -5.94
N TYR A 84 -4.38 13.13 -5.92
CA TYR A 84 -3.26 12.19 -6.06
C TYR A 84 -2.64 12.24 -7.45
N LYS A 85 -3.43 12.49 -8.49
CA LYS A 85 -2.96 12.71 -9.85
C LYS A 85 -2.06 13.95 -9.95
N SER A 86 -2.54 15.11 -9.48
CA SER A 86 -1.82 16.39 -9.56
C SER A 86 -0.71 16.56 -8.53
N GLY A 87 -0.75 15.82 -7.42
CA GLY A 87 0.07 16.06 -6.25
C GLY A 87 -0.55 17.08 -5.29
N PHE A 88 -0.03 17.11 -4.06
CA PHE A 88 -0.48 17.99 -2.98
C PHE A 88 0.59 18.14 -1.89
N GLY A 89 0.48 19.20 -1.08
CA GLY A 89 1.43 19.52 -0.01
C GLY A 89 2.50 20.49 -0.47
N SER A 90 3.63 20.53 0.24
CA SER A 90 4.77 21.41 -0.07
C SER A 90 6.06 20.61 -0.14
N ALA A 91 6.85 20.81 -1.19
CA ALA A 91 8.17 20.19 -1.34
C ALA A 91 9.13 20.54 -0.17
N ALA A 92 8.89 21.64 0.56
CA ALA A 92 9.66 22.01 1.73
C ALA A 92 9.24 21.27 3.03
N GLY A 93 8.20 20.44 2.99
CA GLY A 93 7.66 19.73 4.15
C GLY A 93 7.00 18.40 3.75
N GLU A 94 5.79 18.13 4.26
CA GLU A 94 5.02 16.96 3.82
C GLU A 94 4.38 17.19 2.45
N TYR A 95 4.53 16.22 1.54
CA TYR A 95 3.89 16.29 0.22
C TYR A 95 3.82 14.94 -0.49
N CYS A 96 3.05 14.94 -1.57
CA CYS A 96 3.04 13.93 -2.61
C CYS A 96 3.22 14.63 -3.96
N LEU A 97 4.22 14.19 -4.73
CA LEU A 97 4.60 14.80 -6.02
C LEU A 97 3.50 14.72 -7.09
N GLY A 98 2.61 13.73 -6.98
CA GLY A 98 1.56 13.47 -7.95
C GLY A 98 1.90 12.32 -8.90
N LEU A 99 0.91 11.46 -9.16
CA LEU A 99 1.06 10.26 -9.98
C LEU A 99 1.41 10.60 -11.44
N GLU A 100 0.87 11.69 -11.98
CA GLU A 100 1.18 12.11 -13.36
C GLU A 100 2.66 12.48 -13.50
N THR A 101 3.19 13.25 -12.55
CA THR A 101 4.60 13.62 -12.52
C THR A 101 5.50 12.38 -12.36
N MET A 102 5.14 11.45 -11.47
CA MET A 102 5.89 10.19 -11.28
C MET A 102 5.89 9.34 -12.56
N HIS A 103 4.75 9.26 -13.25
CA HIS A 103 4.64 8.58 -14.54
C HIS A 103 5.57 9.22 -15.58
N LEU A 104 5.52 10.55 -15.74
CA LEU A 104 6.34 11.27 -16.71
C LEU A 104 7.85 11.12 -16.46
N LEU A 105 8.27 11.14 -15.19
CA LEU A 105 9.65 10.85 -14.80
C LEU A 105 10.02 9.43 -15.24
N THR A 106 9.28 8.44 -14.74
CA THR A 106 9.59 7.01 -14.96
C THR A 106 9.38 6.52 -16.40
N MET A 107 8.69 7.30 -17.23
CA MET A 107 8.61 7.07 -18.69
C MET A 107 9.87 7.55 -19.43
N LYS A 108 10.51 8.63 -18.95
CA LYS A 108 11.68 9.25 -19.63
C LYS A 108 13.01 8.58 -19.29
N GLY A 109 13.08 7.86 -18.18
CA GLY A 109 14.31 7.23 -17.71
C GLY A 109 14.06 6.07 -16.77
N THR A 110 15.12 5.37 -16.44
CA THR A 110 15.10 4.28 -15.47
C THR A 110 15.43 4.83 -14.08
N TYR A 111 14.50 4.69 -13.15
CA TYR A 111 14.67 5.16 -11.77
C TYR A 111 14.68 3.98 -10.81
N GLU A 112 15.50 4.07 -9.76
CA GLU A 112 15.37 3.23 -8.56
C GLU A 112 14.46 3.92 -7.52
N LEU A 113 13.88 3.13 -6.62
CA LEU A 113 13.10 3.63 -5.50
C LEU A 113 13.79 3.30 -4.19
N ARG A 114 13.88 4.30 -3.31
CA ARG A 114 14.29 4.14 -1.92
C ARG A 114 13.22 4.71 -1.00
N VAL A 115 12.85 3.93 0.01
CA VAL A 115 11.92 4.31 1.08
C VAL A 115 12.71 4.36 2.38
N ASP A 116 13.03 5.56 2.84
CA ASP A 116 13.65 5.80 4.15
C ASP A 116 12.54 5.94 5.22
N MET A 117 12.71 5.26 6.35
CA MET A 117 11.75 5.25 7.46
C MET A 117 12.47 5.47 8.79
N GLU A 118 11.80 6.16 9.71
CA GLU A 118 12.30 6.46 11.05
C GLU A 118 11.19 6.16 12.08
N ASP A 119 11.53 5.49 13.18
CA ASP A 119 10.61 5.26 14.29
C ASP A 119 10.68 6.38 15.35
N PHE A 120 9.82 6.30 16.37
CA PHE A 120 9.76 7.31 17.44
C PHE A 120 10.99 7.31 18.37
N GLU A 121 11.83 6.27 18.30
CA GLU A 121 13.09 6.17 19.03
C GLU A 121 14.28 6.71 18.21
N GLY A 122 14.02 7.15 16.96
CA GLY A 122 15.03 7.67 16.04
C GLY A 122 15.78 6.59 15.26
N ASN A 123 15.34 5.33 15.32
CA ASN A 123 15.95 4.25 14.54
C ASN A 123 15.56 4.41 13.07
N LYS A 124 16.57 4.41 12.18
CA LYS A 124 16.38 4.59 10.75
C LYS A 124 16.63 3.29 10.00
N VAL A 125 15.71 2.94 9.10
CA VAL A 125 15.81 1.78 8.21
C VAL A 125 15.39 2.20 6.80
N TYR A 126 15.77 1.40 5.80
CA TYR A 126 15.33 1.66 4.43
C TYR A 126 14.93 0.38 3.69
N ALA A 127 14.17 0.56 2.62
CA ALA A 127 13.89 -0.45 1.60
C ALA A 127 14.24 0.14 0.22
N GLN A 128 14.99 -0.59 -0.59
CA GLN A 128 15.41 -0.12 -1.92
C GLN A 128 15.02 -1.12 -3.01
N TYR A 129 14.61 -0.61 -4.18
CA TYR A 129 14.22 -1.40 -5.35
C TYR A 129 15.03 -0.95 -6.56
N SER A 130 15.59 -1.89 -7.31
CA SER A 130 16.48 -1.60 -8.45
C SER A 130 15.80 -0.89 -9.62
N SER A 131 14.47 -0.97 -9.70
CA SER A 131 13.68 -0.19 -10.66
C SER A 131 12.32 0.19 -10.06
N PHE A 132 11.80 1.32 -10.51
CA PHE A 132 10.50 1.85 -10.13
C PHE A 132 9.87 2.54 -11.34
N SER A 133 8.63 2.17 -11.66
CA SER A 133 7.83 2.88 -12.64
C SER A 133 6.36 2.92 -12.25
N VAL A 134 5.71 3.99 -12.72
CA VAL A 134 4.27 4.19 -12.60
C VAL A 134 3.69 4.24 -14.01
N GLY A 135 2.71 3.39 -14.30
CA GLY A 135 2.03 3.35 -15.60
C GLY A 135 1.19 4.60 -15.89
N PRO A 136 0.64 4.74 -17.10
CA PRO A 136 -0.21 5.87 -17.45
C PRO A 136 -1.56 5.83 -16.70
N GLU A 137 -2.28 6.95 -16.68
CA GLU A 137 -3.61 7.03 -16.07
C GLU A 137 -4.59 6.01 -16.66
N ALA A 138 -4.49 5.74 -17.97
CA ALA A 138 -5.33 4.77 -18.68
C ALA A 138 -5.20 3.35 -18.12
N GLU A 139 -4.05 3.01 -17.53
CA GLU A 139 -3.79 1.73 -16.86
C GLU A 139 -4.03 1.80 -15.34
N GLY A 140 -4.39 2.98 -14.83
CA GLY A 140 -4.63 3.21 -13.41
C GLY A 140 -3.37 3.46 -12.60
N TYR A 141 -2.33 4.05 -13.20
CA TYR A 141 -1.05 4.30 -12.53
C TYR A 141 -0.47 3.04 -11.88
N LEU A 142 -0.40 1.95 -12.66
CA LEU A 142 0.09 0.66 -12.21
C LEU A 142 1.53 0.76 -11.70
N LEU A 143 1.79 0.22 -10.51
CA LEU A 143 3.12 0.20 -9.90
C LEU A 143 3.94 -0.98 -10.44
N THR A 144 5.15 -0.71 -10.93
CA THR A 144 6.13 -1.76 -11.26
C THR A 144 7.41 -1.56 -10.45
N LEU A 145 7.86 -2.61 -9.78
CA LEU A 145 9.08 -2.65 -8.97
C LEU A 145 10.07 -3.69 -9.47
N GLY A 146 11.35 -3.35 -9.37
CA GLY A 146 12.47 -4.23 -9.63
C GLY A 146 12.87 -5.08 -8.43
N SER A 147 14.10 -5.56 -8.45
CA SER A 147 14.67 -6.39 -7.38
C SER A 147 14.79 -5.61 -6.06
N PHE A 148 14.36 -6.23 -4.97
CA PHE A 148 14.48 -5.68 -3.62
C PHE A 148 15.91 -5.79 -3.08
N LYS A 149 16.35 -4.75 -2.37
CA LYS A 149 17.58 -4.67 -1.59
C LYS A 149 17.24 -4.30 -0.15
N ASP A 150 17.60 -5.19 0.76
CA ASP A 150 17.29 -5.05 2.18
C ASP A 150 18.15 -3.98 2.85
N GLY A 151 17.48 -3.03 3.51
CA GLY A 151 18.06 -2.00 4.35
C GLY A 151 17.54 -2.04 5.80
N GLY A 152 17.02 -3.19 6.24
CA GLY A 152 16.56 -3.43 7.61
C GLY A 152 15.05 -3.24 7.82
N ALA A 153 14.32 -2.73 6.83
CA ALA A 153 12.88 -2.53 6.91
C ALA A 153 12.04 -3.76 6.52
N GLY A 154 12.65 -4.72 5.79
CA GLY A 154 11.94 -5.81 5.14
C GLY A 154 11.15 -5.38 3.89
N ASP A 155 10.70 -6.37 3.11
CA ASP A 155 10.00 -6.13 1.85
C ASP A 155 8.47 -6.17 2.03
N SER A 156 7.88 -5.00 2.26
CA SER A 156 6.42 -4.85 2.38
C SER A 156 5.77 -4.31 1.11
N LEU A 157 6.54 -3.78 0.14
CA LEU A 157 5.98 -3.18 -1.07
C LEU A 157 5.82 -4.19 -2.20
N VAL A 158 6.50 -5.36 -2.13
CA VAL A 158 6.40 -6.44 -3.13
C VAL A 158 4.96 -6.86 -3.42
N TYR A 159 4.08 -6.88 -2.41
CA TYR A 159 2.69 -7.28 -2.59
C TYR A 159 1.89 -6.30 -3.47
N HIS A 160 2.37 -5.06 -3.59
CA HIS A 160 1.76 -4.02 -4.41
C HIS A 160 2.31 -3.98 -5.85
N ASN A 161 3.35 -4.77 -6.15
CA ASN A 161 3.91 -4.84 -7.49
C ASN A 161 2.85 -5.37 -8.48
N GLY A 162 2.66 -4.66 -9.59
CA GLY A 162 1.63 -4.96 -10.59
C GLY A 162 0.22 -4.49 -10.23
N GLN A 163 0.02 -3.82 -9.08
CA GLN A 163 -1.29 -3.31 -8.68
C GLN A 163 -1.55 -1.89 -9.20
N LYS A 164 -2.83 -1.57 -9.42
CA LYS A 164 -3.30 -0.23 -9.80
C LYS A 164 -3.45 0.65 -8.57
N PHE A 165 -3.31 1.96 -8.76
CA PHE A 165 -3.56 2.93 -7.72
C PHE A 165 -5.07 3.06 -7.45
N SER A 166 -5.46 3.21 -6.18
CA SER A 166 -6.86 3.38 -5.77
C SER A 166 -7.00 4.52 -4.76
N THR A 167 -8.08 5.29 -4.87
CA THR A 167 -8.45 6.35 -3.93
C THR A 167 -9.87 6.14 -3.39
N LEU A 168 -10.28 6.98 -2.45
CA LEU A 168 -11.61 6.91 -1.83
C LEU A 168 -12.78 7.02 -2.83
N ASP A 169 -12.52 7.64 -3.98
CA ASP A 169 -13.48 7.90 -5.06
C ASP A 169 -13.18 7.15 -6.36
N LYS A 170 -12.10 6.36 -6.41
CA LYS A 170 -11.74 5.51 -7.56
C LYS A 170 -11.13 4.20 -7.07
N ASP A 171 -11.98 3.18 -6.97
CA ASP A 171 -11.59 1.84 -6.52
C ASP A 171 -11.06 1.02 -7.70
N GLN A 172 -9.81 0.56 -7.61
CA GLN A 172 -9.14 -0.20 -8.64
C GLN A 172 -8.34 -1.38 -8.07
N ASP A 173 -8.49 -1.68 -6.77
CA ASP A 173 -7.80 -2.79 -6.16
C ASP A 173 -8.51 -4.13 -6.41
N LEU A 174 -7.81 -5.21 -6.09
CA LEU A 174 -8.29 -6.57 -6.30
C LEU A 174 -9.06 -7.09 -5.07
N ASP A 175 -9.23 -6.25 -4.04
CA ASP A 175 -9.90 -6.62 -2.80
C ASP A 175 -11.40 -6.42 -2.95
N ALA A 176 -12.13 -7.54 -2.96
CA ALA A 176 -13.56 -7.59 -3.25
C ALA A 176 -14.49 -6.84 -2.26
N ALA A 177 -13.98 -6.07 -1.28
CA ALA A 177 -14.81 -5.33 -0.33
C ALA A 177 -14.08 -4.16 0.38
N ASN A 178 -13.69 -3.11 -0.34
CA ASN A 178 -13.37 -1.83 0.29
C ASN A 178 -14.64 -1.12 0.80
N CYS A 179 -14.84 -1.09 2.12
CA CYS A 179 -15.91 -0.30 2.73
C CYS A 179 -15.36 1.05 3.19
N ALA A 180 -15.33 2.03 2.28
CA ALA A 180 -15.09 3.43 2.62
C ALA A 180 -16.37 4.05 3.23
N HIS A 181 -16.25 4.68 4.39
CA HIS A 181 -17.37 5.31 5.10
C HIS A 181 -16.92 6.59 5.82
N PRO A 182 -16.60 7.66 5.05
CA PRO A 182 -16.09 8.90 5.61
C PRO A 182 -17.06 9.48 6.66
N GLY A 183 -16.52 9.86 7.81
CA GLY A 183 -17.30 10.44 8.92
C GLY A 183 -18.00 9.42 9.83
N LYS A 184 -17.91 8.11 9.56
CA LYS A 184 -18.41 7.06 10.46
C LYS A 184 -17.26 6.32 11.13
N ALA A 185 -17.46 5.96 12.40
CA ALA A 185 -16.50 5.15 13.14
C ALA A 185 -16.46 3.70 12.63
N THR A 186 -17.58 3.15 12.14
CA THR A 186 -17.68 1.78 11.62
C THR A 186 -19.00 1.63 10.86
N VAL A 187 -19.07 0.66 9.95
CA VAL A 187 -20.30 0.30 9.24
C VAL A 187 -20.88 -1.02 9.78
N PRO A 188 -22.20 -1.10 10.06
CA PRO A 188 -22.84 -2.35 10.43
C PRO A 188 -22.71 -3.41 9.33
N LYS A 189 -22.41 -4.66 9.73
CA LYS A 189 -22.31 -5.78 8.79
C LYS A 189 -23.57 -6.03 7.97
N ALA A 190 -24.74 -5.66 8.48
CA ALA A 190 -26.00 -5.73 7.74
C ALA A 190 -25.98 -4.82 6.51
N GLU A 191 -25.56 -3.57 6.66
CA GLU A 191 -25.45 -2.59 5.56
C GLU A 191 -24.46 -3.07 4.49
N ILE A 192 -23.35 -3.69 4.91
CA ILE A 192 -22.35 -4.26 3.99
C ILE A 192 -22.97 -5.41 3.19
N ARG A 193 -23.71 -6.32 3.84
CA ARG A 193 -24.40 -7.44 3.17
C ARG A 193 -25.45 -6.95 2.19
N GLU A 194 -26.23 -5.94 2.54
CA GLU A 194 -27.24 -5.36 1.66
C GLU A 194 -26.63 -4.72 0.41
N LYS A 195 -25.53 -3.95 0.58
CA LYS A 195 -24.80 -3.36 -0.55
C LYS A 195 -24.22 -4.42 -1.47
N LEU A 196 -23.57 -5.45 -0.92
CA LEU A 196 -23.03 -6.56 -1.70
C LEU A 196 -24.13 -7.34 -2.42
N ALA A 197 -25.25 -7.62 -1.74
CA ALA A 197 -26.41 -8.28 -2.34
C ALA A 197 -26.95 -7.49 -3.55
N LYS A 198 -27.08 -6.17 -3.41
CA LYS A 198 -27.49 -5.29 -4.52
C LYS A 198 -26.49 -5.31 -5.69
N MET A 199 -25.19 -5.27 -5.39
CA MET A 199 -24.12 -5.25 -6.40
C MET A 199 -24.08 -6.55 -7.21
N TYR A 200 -24.18 -7.70 -6.53
CA TYR A 200 -24.11 -9.02 -7.16
C TYR A 200 -25.49 -9.57 -7.56
N LYS A 201 -26.55 -8.77 -7.43
CA LYS A 201 -27.95 -9.16 -7.72
C LYS A 201 -28.37 -10.44 -6.97
N THR A 202 -27.90 -10.58 -5.74
CA THR A 202 -28.25 -11.68 -4.84
C THR A 202 -29.06 -11.16 -3.66
N THR A 203 -29.44 -12.06 -2.75
CA THR A 203 -30.14 -11.72 -1.52
C THR A 203 -29.15 -11.65 -0.34
N PRO A 204 -29.34 -10.78 0.67
CA PRO A 204 -28.36 -10.60 1.74
C PRO A 204 -28.11 -11.84 2.59
N ASP A 205 -29.07 -12.77 2.67
CA ASP A 205 -29.01 -14.05 3.38
C ASP A 205 -27.93 -15.00 2.85
N VAL A 206 -27.59 -14.92 1.55
CA VAL A 206 -26.51 -15.72 0.94
C VAL A 206 -25.13 -15.02 0.96
N VAL A 207 -25.04 -13.83 1.57
CA VAL A 207 -23.80 -13.05 1.70
C VAL A 207 -23.23 -13.18 3.11
N PHE A 208 -22.01 -13.71 3.22
CA PHE A 208 -21.29 -13.93 4.48
C PHE A 208 -20.08 -13.02 4.59
N VAL A 209 -20.17 -12.05 5.50
CA VAL A 209 -19.13 -11.04 5.73
C VAL A 209 -18.34 -11.36 7.01
N PHE A 210 -17.01 -11.44 6.93
CA PHE A 210 -16.13 -11.81 8.03
C PHE A 210 -14.77 -11.12 7.98
N GLY A 211 -14.02 -11.19 9.08
CA GLY A 211 -12.66 -10.64 9.14
C GLY A 211 -12.56 -9.11 9.10
N PHE A 212 -13.67 -8.39 9.27
CA PHE A 212 -13.67 -6.93 9.19
C PHE A 212 -12.77 -6.28 10.25
N ARG A 213 -11.87 -5.40 9.80
CA ARG A 213 -11.00 -4.56 10.61
C ARG A 213 -11.21 -3.11 10.22
N THR A 214 -11.55 -2.28 11.20
CA THR A 214 -11.71 -0.84 11.01
C THR A 214 -10.39 -0.16 11.30
N GLN A 215 -10.00 0.77 10.43
CA GLN A 215 -8.82 1.61 10.65
C GLN A 215 -8.99 2.46 11.91
N PHE A 216 -7.90 2.69 12.63
CA PHE A 216 -7.89 3.58 13.78
C PHE A 216 -8.29 4.99 13.35
N GLY A 217 -9.29 5.58 14.01
CA GLY A 217 -9.91 6.85 13.60
C GLY A 217 -11.15 6.71 12.69
N GLY A 218 -11.54 5.49 12.30
CA GLY A 218 -12.73 5.24 11.48
C GLY A 218 -12.50 5.51 9.99
N GLY A 219 -13.57 5.79 9.25
CA GLY A 219 -13.50 6.18 7.82
C GLY A 219 -13.25 5.04 6.83
N LYS A 220 -12.62 3.95 7.27
CA LYS A 220 -12.34 2.78 6.44
C LYS A 220 -12.46 1.48 7.23
N THR A 221 -13.10 0.48 6.64
CA THR A 221 -13.06 -0.91 7.14
C THR A 221 -12.75 -1.85 5.98
N THR A 222 -11.78 -2.74 6.19
CA THR A 222 -11.44 -3.82 5.25
C THR A 222 -11.92 -5.15 5.79
N GLY A 223 -12.32 -6.07 4.93
CA GLY A 223 -12.82 -7.38 5.34
C GLY A 223 -13.07 -8.30 4.15
N PHE A 224 -13.57 -9.49 4.43
CA PHE A 224 -13.85 -10.51 3.42
C PHE A 224 -15.34 -10.77 3.32
N ALA A 225 -15.80 -11.08 2.11
CA ALA A 225 -17.16 -11.53 1.84
C ALA A 225 -17.15 -12.79 0.99
N MET A 226 -18.01 -13.75 1.32
CA MET A 226 -18.36 -14.87 0.44
C MET A 226 -19.83 -14.72 0.02
N VAL A 227 -20.07 -14.80 -1.28
CA VAL A 227 -21.41 -14.76 -1.88
C VAL A 227 -21.69 -16.14 -2.45
N TYR A 228 -22.81 -16.74 -2.07
CA TYR A 228 -23.22 -18.06 -2.52
C TYR A 228 -24.47 -17.96 -3.41
N ASP A 229 -24.62 -18.91 -4.34
CA ASP A 229 -25.83 -18.99 -5.18
C ASP A 229 -27.06 -19.45 -4.39
N SER A 230 -26.87 -20.24 -3.33
CA SER A 230 -27.95 -20.69 -2.44
C SER A 230 -27.50 -20.88 -0.99
N LEU A 231 -28.48 -20.84 -0.07
CA LEU A 231 -28.24 -21.10 1.36
C LEU A 231 -27.73 -22.51 1.65
N ASP A 232 -28.08 -23.50 0.81
CA ASP A 232 -27.65 -24.88 1.01
C ASP A 232 -26.16 -25.04 0.67
N TYR A 233 -25.68 -24.37 -0.37
CA TYR A 233 -24.25 -24.28 -0.68
C TYR A 233 -23.49 -23.57 0.44
N ALA A 234 -24.05 -22.48 0.99
CA ALA A 234 -23.46 -21.79 2.12
C ALA A 234 -23.32 -22.70 3.35
N LYS A 235 -24.38 -23.44 3.72
CA LYS A 235 -24.36 -24.38 4.86
C LYS A 235 -23.34 -25.51 4.70
N LYS A 236 -23.07 -25.94 3.47
CA LYS A 236 -22.10 -27.00 3.17
C LYS A 236 -20.66 -26.51 3.28
N ASN A 237 -20.39 -25.29 2.83
CA ASN A 237 -19.02 -24.78 2.64
C ASN A 237 -18.55 -23.89 3.79
N GLU A 238 -19.45 -23.26 4.53
CA GLU A 238 -19.07 -22.36 5.62
C GLU A 238 -18.65 -23.10 6.90
N PRO A 239 -17.60 -22.66 7.60
CA PRO A 239 -17.28 -23.19 8.92
C PRO A 239 -18.45 -23.01 9.90
N LYS A 240 -18.75 -24.05 10.69
CA LYS A 240 -19.88 -24.09 11.65
C LYS A 240 -19.99 -22.88 12.58
N HIS A 241 -18.85 -22.28 12.97
CA HIS A 241 -18.83 -21.11 13.85
C HIS A 241 -19.33 -19.84 13.15
N ARG A 242 -19.25 -19.77 11.82
CA ARG A 242 -19.77 -18.66 11.02
C ARG A 242 -21.25 -18.84 10.76
N LEU A 243 -21.67 -20.06 10.41
CA LEU A 243 -23.09 -20.41 10.34
C LEU A 243 -23.82 -20.09 11.65
N ALA A 244 -23.21 -20.40 12.80
CA ALA A 244 -23.78 -20.07 14.10
C ALA A 244 -23.92 -18.56 14.35
N ARG A 245 -22.95 -17.76 13.90
CA ARG A 245 -23.01 -16.28 14.00
C ARG A 245 -24.09 -15.68 13.12
N HIS A 246 -24.43 -16.35 12.02
CA HIS A 246 -25.50 -15.96 11.10
C HIS A 246 -26.86 -16.61 11.45
N GLY A 247 -26.98 -17.30 12.59
CA GLY A 247 -28.25 -17.94 13.01
C GLY A 247 -28.62 -19.19 12.23
N LEU A 248 -27.74 -19.70 11.37
CA LEU A 248 -27.98 -20.86 10.50
C LEU A 248 -27.52 -22.19 11.12
N TYR A 249 -26.99 -22.16 12.34
CA TYR A 249 -26.52 -23.34 13.06
C TYR A 249 -26.61 -23.16 14.58
N GLU A 250 -27.40 -24.00 15.23
CA GLU A 250 -27.40 -24.09 16.69
C GLU A 250 -26.39 -25.14 17.18
N LYS A 251 -25.43 -24.69 17.98
CA LYS A 251 -24.50 -25.60 18.65
C LYS A 251 -25.15 -26.14 19.92
N LYS A 252 -25.54 -27.42 19.95
CA LYS A 252 -25.87 -28.13 21.19
C LYS A 252 -24.74 -27.94 22.22
N LYS A 253 -25.00 -27.15 23.28
CA LYS A 253 -24.06 -26.93 24.37
C LYS A 253 -24.14 -28.09 25.34
N SER A 254 -23.20 -29.04 25.25
CA SER A 254 -23.01 -30.07 26.29
C SER A 254 -22.59 -29.42 27.62
N SER A 255 -23.13 -29.87 28.75
CA SER A 255 -22.82 -29.28 30.06
C SER A 255 -21.33 -29.42 30.43
N ARG A 256 -20.83 -28.53 31.30
CA ARG A 256 -19.44 -28.59 31.80
C ARG A 256 -19.14 -29.93 32.46
N LYS A 257 -20.11 -30.49 33.19
CA LYS A 257 -20.06 -31.81 33.82
C LYS A 257 -19.88 -32.91 32.77
N GLN A 258 -20.72 -32.95 31.74
CA GLN A 258 -20.65 -33.93 30.64
C GLN A 258 -19.31 -33.87 29.89
N ARG A 259 -18.75 -32.67 29.68
CA ARG A 259 -17.42 -32.50 29.06
C ARG A 259 -16.30 -33.05 29.95
N LYS A 260 -16.35 -32.77 31.26
CA LYS A 260 -15.34 -33.25 32.23
C LYS A 260 -15.37 -34.76 32.33
N GLU A 261 -16.57 -35.35 32.44
CA GLU A 261 -16.76 -36.81 32.48
C GLU A 261 -16.25 -37.49 31.22
N ARG A 262 -16.56 -36.94 30.03
CA ARG A 262 -16.04 -37.45 28.76
C ARG A 262 -14.51 -37.39 28.71
N LYS A 263 -13.90 -36.26 29.09
CA LYS A 263 -12.44 -36.11 29.10
C LYS A 263 -11.79 -37.11 30.05
N ASN A 264 -12.39 -37.37 31.21
CA ASN A 264 -11.91 -38.35 32.17
C ASN A 264 -12.03 -39.78 31.64
N ARG A 265 -13.13 -40.14 30.96
CA ARG A 265 -13.28 -41.45 30.30
C ARG A 265 -12.24 -41.65 29.19
N MET A 266 -11.98 -40.62 28.39
CA MET A 266 -10.99 -40.67 27.31
C MET A 266 -9.54 -40.79 27.80
N LYS A 267 -9.23 -40.34 29.02
CA LYS A 267 -7.90 -40.52 29.63
C LYS A 267 -7.63 -41.97 30.03
N LYS A 268 -8.67 -42.77 30.28
CA LYS A 268 -8.57 -44.18 30.71
C LYS A 268 -8.34 -45.16 29.56
N VAL A 269 -8.43 -44.70 28.31
CA VAL A 269 -8.33 -45.55 27.11
C VAL A 269 -7.32 -44.97 26.12
N ARG A 270 -6.68 -45.85 25.33
CA ARG A 270 -5.69 -45.49 24.29
C ARG A 270 -6.10 -46.10 22.94
N GLY A 271 -5.48 -45.65 21.85
CA GLY A 271 -5.74 -46.15 20.50
C GLY A 271 -7.19 -45.96 20.03
N THR A 272 -7.70 -46.91 19.25
CA THR A 272 -9.06 -46.91 18.66
C THR A 272 -10.17 -46.82 19.72
N LYS A 273 -9.96 -47.41 20.91
CA LYS A 273 -10.89 -47.29 22.05
C LYS A 273 -11.02 -45.85 22.57
N LYS A 274 -9.99 -45.01 22.41
CA LYS A 274 -10.07 -43.59 22.76
C LYS A 274 -10.88 -42.78 21.75
N ALA A 275 -10.77 -43.13 20.46
CA ALA A 275 -11.54 -42.51 19.40
C ALA A 275 -13.04 -42.83 19.53
N SER A 276 -13.40 -44.07 19.88
CA SER A 276 -14.81 -44.47 20.08
C SER A 276 -15.46 -43.78 21.28
N VAL A 277 -14.79 -43.73 22.44
CA VAL A 277 -15.26 -42.96 23.62
C VAL A 277 -15.32 -41.46 23.32
N GLY A 278 -14.39 -40.97 22.50
CA GLY A 278 -14.36 -39.62 21.94
C GLY A 278 -15.48 -39.32 20.95
N ALA A 279 -16.15 -40.33 20.39
CA ALA A 279 -17.28 -40.17 19.45
C ALA A 279 -18.65 -40.34 20.12
N ALA A 280 -18.76 -41.19 21.15
CA ALA A 280 -20.01 -41.55 21.81
C ALA A 280 -20.83 -40.39 22.43
N GLY A 281 -20.21 -39.23 22.71
CA GLY A 281 -20.89 -38.04 23.22
C GLY A 281 -21.14 -36.93 22.18
N LYS A 282 -21.25 -37.27 20.89
CA LYS A 282 -21.54 -36.31 19.79
C LYS A 282 -22.99 -36.40 19.24
N LYS A 283 -23.84 -37.31 19.75
CA LYS A 283 -25.28 -37.39 19.43
C LYS A 283 -26.08 -36.40 20.29
#